data_AF-A0A8H7QP15-F1
#
_entry.id   AF-A0A8H7QP15-F1
#
_cell.length_a   1.000
_cell.length_b   1.000
_cell.length_c   1.000
_cell.angle_alpha   90.00
_cell.angle_beta   90.00
_cell.angle_gamma   90.00
#
_symmetry.space_group_name_H-M   'P 1'
#
loop_
_entity.id
_entity.type
_entity.pdbx_description
1 polymer ?
#
loop_
_entity_poly.entity_id
_entity_poly.type
_entity_poly.pdbx_seq_one_letter_code
_entity_poly.pdbx_strand_id
1 'polypeptide(L)'
;MIISSVIDSTVIATFLISATLFGSWFTFWYKTNLARTERERAYVCTLLSSSITSTCSIPLVYTLLTNGGDLTEILAYRTWTVIATTFFMTFLITDLVIGVVLYPNKIELLTGWIHHITYLGVLTWAIHNQFTAVFIMMCSLELPTFILALGSVRSQLRRDYIFATTFLITRILFHAYAIKCAWFMKPYGPVVIALSAFFPVHCFWFYGFIKQQIRLAAKRKQELLTNKQSQRKRSKQPSLHIQPNITSITTSSKTTIKKTSILRNNTTNNATSKYLSSPTPSFHQSPPVSVH
;
A
#
# COMPACT_ATOMS: atom_id res chain seq x y z
N MET A 1 6.40 -37.41 1.54
CA MET A 1 7.48 -37.03 0.62
C MET A 1 8.04 -35.70 1.08
N ILE A 2 9.35 -35.64 1.37
CA ILE A 2 10.03 -34.41 1.79
C ILE A 2 10.48 -33.69 0.52
N ILE A 3 10.06 -32.44 0.35
CA ILE A 3 10.44 -31.60 -0.79
C ILE A 3 11.66 -30.79 -0.39
N SER A 4 12.83 -31.16 -0.88
CA SER A 4 14.10 -30.48 -0.59
C SER A 4 14.71 -29.76 -1.79
N SER A 5 14.02 -29.76 -2.92
CA SER A 5 14.52 -29.18 -4.17
C SER A 5 13.48 -28.30 -4.83
N VAL A 6 13.95 -27.22 -5.46
CA VAL A 6 13.14 -26.36 -6.32
C VAL A 6 12.73 -27.04 -7.64
N ILE A 7 13.36 -28.17 -7.97
CA ILE A 7 13.05 -28.98 -9.15
C ILE A 7 11.98 -30.05 -8.83
N ASP A 8 11.55 -30.15 -7.57
CA ASP A 8 10.47 -31.07 -7.20
C ASP A 8 9.19 -30.76 -7.99
N SER A 9 8.48 -31.81 -8.42
CA SER A 9 7.27 -31.68 -9.22
C SER A 9 6.19 -30.81 -8.55
N THR A 10 6.13 -30.83 -7.21
CA THR A 10 5.20 -30.00 -6.43
C THR A 10 5.54 -28.52 -6.57
N VAL A 11 6.83 -28.17 -6.52
CA VAL A 11 7.31 -26.79 -6.67
C VAL A 11 7.04 -26.31 -8.09
N ILE A 12 7.38 -27.12 -9.10
CA ILE A 12 7.15 -26.79 -10.51
C ILE A 12 5.65 -26.60 -10.78
N ALA A 13 4.80 -27.53 -10.34
CA ALA A 13 3.36 -27.43 -10.52
C ALA A 13 2.79 -26.19 -9.82
N THR A 14 3.21 -25.93 -8.58
CA THR A 14 2.78 -24.73 -7.83
C THR A 14 3.22 -23.45 -8.52
N PHE A 15 4.44 -23.40 -9.03
CA PHE A 15 4.96 -22.26 -9.79
C PHE A 15 4.09 -21.98 -11.03
N LEU A 16 3.80 -23.00 -11.85
CA LEU A 16 2.99 -22.84 -13.07
C LEU A 16 1.56 -22.38 -12.76
N ILE A 17 0.93 -22.96 -11.74
CA ILE A 17 -0.42 -22.58 -11.29
C ILE A 17 -0.41 -21.13 -10.76
N SER A 18 0.56 -20.79 -9.92
CA SER A 18 0.68 -19.45 -9.33
C SER A 18 0.98 -18.39 -10.39
N ALA A 19 1.84 -18.69 -11.37
CA ALA A 19 2.17 -17.79 -12.47
C ALA A 19 0.93 -17.51 -13.33
N THR A 20 0.15 -18.55 -13.63
CA THR A 20 -1.12 -18.41 -14.34
C THR A 20 -2.11 -17.56 -13.54
N LEU A 21 -2.19 -17.76 -12.23
CA LEU A 21 -3.05 -16.98 -11.34
C LEU A 21 -2.65 -15.50 -11.31
N PHE A 22 -1.37 -15.18 -11.09
CA PHE A 22 -0.89 -13.79 -11.08
C PHE A 22 -1.04 -13.11 -12.44
N GLY A 23 -0.70 -13.81 -13.53
CA GLY A 23 -0.87 -13.30 -14.89
C GLY A 23 -2.33 -13.00 -15.22
N SER A 24 -3.25 -13.90 -14.86
CA SER A 24 -4.69 -13.72 -15.05
C SER A 24 -5.24 -12.58 -14.18
N TRP A 25 -4.83 -12.52 -12.92
CA TRP A 25 -5.21 -11.48 -11.97
C TRP A 25 -4.77 -10.10 -12.47
N PHE A 26 -3.49 -9.94 -12.82
CA PHE A 26 -2.97 -8.69 -13.34
C PHE A 26 -3.69 -8.28 -14.64
N THR A 27 -3.85 -9.22 -15.57
CA THR A 27 -4.55 -8.99 -16.85
C THR A 27 -5.99 -8.56 -16.63
N PHE A 28 -6.70 -9.17 -15.68
CA PHE A 28 -8.06 -8.78 -15.32
C PHE A 28 -8.12 -7.31 -14.87
N TRP A 29 -7.28 -6.92 -13.90
CA TRP A 29 -7.21 -5.54 -13.40
C TRP A 29 -6.82 -4.52 -14.47
N TYR A 30 -5.90 -4.92 -15.35
CA TYR A 30 -5.43 -4.10 -16.46
C TYR A 30 -6.52 -3.88 -17.51
N LYS A 31 -7.15 -4.96 -18.01
CA LYS A 31 -8.16 -4.91 -19.08
C LYS A 31 -9.47 -4.28 -18.65
N THR A 32 -9.89 -4.51 -17.40
CA THR A 32 -11.12 -3.91 -16.85
C THR A 32 -10.93 -2.46 -16.40
N ASN A 33 -9.72 -1.91 -16.52
CA ASN A 33 -9.37 -0.54 -16.11
C ASN A 33 -9.70 -0.25 -14.63
N LEU A 34 -9.64 -1.29 -13.78
CA LEU A 34 -9.78 -1.17 -12.34
C LEU A 34 -8.54 -0.54 -11.70
N ALA A 35 -7.35 -0.76 -12.29
CA ALA A 35 -6.10 -0.08 -11.96
C ALA A 35 -5.73 0.88 -13.10
N ARG A 36 -6.02 2.16 -12.92
CA ARG A 36 -5.91 3.21 -13.93
C ARG A 36 -4.51 3.81 -13.97
N THR A 37 -3.89 3.97 -12.81
CA THR A 37 -2.55 4.58 -12.70
C THR A 37 -1.45 3.52 -12.67
N GLU A 38 -0.24 3.89 -13.09
CA GLU A 38 0.94 3.02 -12.95
C GLU A 38 1.14 2.56 -11.51
N ARG A 39 0.93 3.48 -10.56
CA ARG A 39 1.02 3.17 -9.13
C ARG A 39 0.01 2.08 -8.75
N GLU A 40 -1.26 2.21 -9.12
CA GLU A 40 -2.27 1.20 -8.79
C GLU A 40 -1.88 -0.15 -9.39
N ARG A 41 -1.45 -0.19 -10.65
CA ARG A 41 -1.04 -1.41 -11.35
C ARG A 41 0.14 -2.10 -10.67
N ALA A 42 1.12 -1.34 -10.19
CA ALA A 42 2.28 -1.87 -9.49
C ALA A 42 1.94 -2.56 -8.16
N TYR A 43 0.79 -2.26 -7.55
CA TYR A 43 0.38 -2.89 -6.28
C TYR A 43 -0.65 -4.02 -6.44
N VAL A 44 -1.13 -4.32 -7.66
CA VAL A 44 -2.19 -5.33 -7.88
C VAL A 44 -1.71 -6.74 -7.49
N CYS A 45 -0.51 -7.14 -7.91
CA CYS A 45 0.05 -8.45 -7.56
C CYS A 45 0.41 -8.51 -6.08
N THR A 46 1.00 -7.45 -5.54
CA THR A 46 1.33 -7.31 -4.12
C THR A 46 0.09 -7.45 -3.24
N LEU A 47 -1.03 -6.84 -3.63
CA LEU A 47 -2.30 -6.94 -2.90
C LEU A 47 -2.76 -8.39 -2.77
N LEU A 48 -2.72 -9.15 -3.88
CA LEU A 48 -3.10 -10.56 -3.88
C LEU A 48 -2.13 -11.39 -3.03
N SER A 49 -0.83 -11.24 -3.28
CA SER A 49 0.21 -12.01 -2.59
C SER A 49 0.17 -11.80 -1.07
N SER A 50 0.25 -10.55 -0.62
CA SER A 50 0.23 -10.20 0.80
C SER A 50 -1.05 -10.62 1.52
N SER A 51 -2.20 -10.63 0.84
CA SER A 51 -3.46 -11.13 1.42
C SER A 51 -3.42 -12.63 1.69
N ILE A 52 -2.95 -13.42 0.71
CA ILE A 52 -2.88 -14.88 0.80
C ILE A 52 -1.80 -15.30 1.82
N THR A 53 -0.61 -14.72 1.73
CA THR A 53 0.50 -15.11 2.61
C THR A 53 0.26 -14.70 4.06
N SER A 54 -0.34 -13.54 4.31
CA SER A 54 -0.78 -13.15 5.67
C SER A 54 -1.79 -14.16 6.22
N THR A 55 -2.75 -14.61 5.41
CA THR A 55 -3.75 -15.61 5.83
C THR A 55 -3.10 -16.97 6.11
N CYS A 56 -2.17 -17.41 5.25
CA CYS A 56 -1.43 -18.66 5.44
C CYS A 56 -0.55 -18.66 6.70
N SER A 57 -0.15 -17.48 7.19
CA SER A 57 0.67 -17.37 8.41
C SER A 57 -0.12 -17.66 9.68
N ILE A 58 -1.44 -17.45 9.68
CA ILE A 58 -2.28 -17.45 10.89
C ILE A 58 -2.15 -18.76 11.70
N PRO A 59 -2.25 -19.96 11.11
CA PRO A 59 -2.16 -21.20 11.89
C PRO A 59 -0.81 -21.37 12.59
N LEU A 60 0.28 -20.94 11.94
CA LEU A 60 1.63 -21.06 12.49
C LEU A 60 1.92 -20.01 13.56
N VAL A 61 1.43 -18.77 13.37
CA VAL A 61 1.49 -17.73 14.40
C VAL A 61 0.69 -18.17 15.62
N TYR A 62 -0.52 -18.68 15.41
CA TYR A 62 -1.36 -19.21 16.50
C TYR A 62 -0.62 -20.31 17.27
N THR A 63 -0.03 -21.28 16.58
CA THR A 63 0.75 -22.36 17.19
C THR A 63 1.91 -21.82 18.01
N LEU A 64 2.71 -20.88 17.48
CA LEU A 64 3.84 -20.29 18.20
C LEU A 64 3.40 -19.53 19.47
N LEU A 65 2.25 -18.86 19.42
CA LEU A 65 1.75 -18.10 20.57
C LEU A 65 1.15 -19.00 21.65
N THR A 66 0.54 -20.12 21.28
CA THR A 66 -0.09 -21.05 22.24
C THR A 66 0.87 -22.08 22.82
N ASN A 67 1.93 -22.43 22.11
CA ASN A 67 2.95 -23.38 22.58
C ASN A 67 4.08 -22.73 23.40
N GLY A 68 3.91 -21.47 23.82
CA GLY A 68 4.89 -20.76 24.63
C GLY A 68 6.13 -20.27 23.87
N GLY A 69 6.07 -20.22 22.53
CA GLY A 69 7.17 -19.76 21.70
C GLY A 69 8.14 -20.86 21.26
N ASP A 70 7.75 -22.14 21.37
CA ASP A 70 8.58 -23.24 20.88
C ASP A 70 8.52 -23.34 19.35
N LEU A 71 9.63 -23.01 18.70
CA LEU A 71 9.75 -23.09 17.24
C LEU A 71 9.91 -24.52 16.73
N THR A 72 10.22 -25.50 17.58
CA THR A 72 10.43 -26.90 17.17
C THR A 72 9.19 -27.46 16.47
N GLU A 73 8.00 -27.13 17.00
CA GLU A 73 6.72 -27.52 16.40
C GLU A 73 6.44 -26.80 15.06
N ILE A 74 6.90 -25.55 14.93
CA ILE A 74 6.82 -24.81 13.67
C ILE A 74 7.75 -25.42 12.63
N LEU A 75 8.95 -25.85 13.01
CA LEU A 75 9.92 -26.49 12.11
C LEU A 75 9.45 -27.86 11.57
N ALA A 76 8.40 -28.45 12.14
CA ALA A 76 7.84 -29.67 11.59
C ALA A 76 7.46 -29.50 10.11
N TYR A 77 7.97 -30.40 9.27
CA TYR A 77 7.78 -30.32 7.82
C TYR A 77 6.30 -30.40 7.43
N ARG A 78 5.90 -29.50 6.54
CA ARG A 78 4.52 -29.41 6.04
C ARG A 78 4.54 -29.04 4.56
N THR A 79 4.08 -29.94 3.70
CA THR A 79 4.02 -29.73 2.24
C THR A 79 3.30 -28.43 1.86
N TRP A 80 2.22 -28.05 2.56
CA TRP A 80 1.48 -26.83 2.26
C TRP A 80 2.31 -25.55 2.49
N THR A 81 3.29 -25.57 3.40
CA THR A 81 4.18 -24.42 3.62
C THR A 81 5.16 -24.25 2.45
N VAL A 82 5.58 -25.35 1.81
CA VAL A 82 6.37 -25.33 0.57
C VAL A 82 5.54 -24.75 -0.58
N ILE A 83 4.27 -25.15 -0.69
CA ILE A 83 3.32 -24.61 -1.68
C ILE A 83 3.17 -23.10 -1.49
N ALA A 84 2.86 -22.63 -0.27
CA ALA A 84 2.71 -21.22 0.03
C ALA A 84 4.01 -20.42 -0.19
N THR A 85 5.18 -21.03 0.09
CA THR A 85 6.48 -20.40 -0.16
C THR A 85 6.72 -20.24 -1.64
N THR A 86 6.42 -21.28 -2.42
CA THR A 86 6.56 -21.26 -3.89
C THR A 86 5.60 -20.26 -4.53
N PHE A 87 4.38 -20.13 -4.01
CA PHE A 87 3.44 -19.08 -4.41
C PHE A 87 4.04 -17.68 -4.21
N PHE A 88 4.65 -17.41 -3.06
CA PHE A 88 5.33 -16.13 -2.81
C PHE A 88 6.56 -15.92 -3.70
N MET A 89 7.38 -16.96 -3.93
CA MET A 89 8.50 -16.88 -4.89
C MET A 89 8.00 -16.54 -6.31
N THR A 90 6.89 -17.13 -6.73
CA THR A 90 6.27 -16.85 -8.03
C THR A 90 5.77 -15.40 -8.12
N PHE A 91 5.22 -14.87 -7.02
CA PHE A 91 4.88 -13.46 -6.90
C PHE A 91 6.12 -12.59 -7.15
N LEU A 92 7.25 -12.83 -6.46
CA LEU A 92 8.47 -12.03 -6.63
C LEU A 92 8.94 -12.00 -8.08
N ILE A 93 8.98 -13.17 -8.74
CA ILE A 93 9.37 -13.26 -10.14
C ILE A 93 8.39 -12.49 -11.03
N THR A 94 7.09 -12.69 -10.83
CA THR A 94 6.06 -12.06 -11.66
C THR A 94 6.04 -10.53 -11.47
N ASP A 95 6.16 -10.06 -10.24
CA ASP A 95 6.22 -8.64 -9.88
C ASP A 95 7.43 -7.96 -10.54
N LEU A 96 8.59 -8.60 -10.50
CA LEU A 96 9.80 -8.11 -11.15
C LEU A 96 9.67 -8.09 -12.68
N VAL A 97 9.15 -9.16 -13.29
CA VAL A 97 8.93 -9.24 -14.74
C VAL A 97 7.96 -8.15 -15.20
N ILE A 98 6.81 -8.02 -14.54
CA ILE A 98 5.81 -6.99 -14.86
C ILE A 98 6.42 -5.59 -14.69
N GLY A 99 7.18 -5.38 -13.61
CA GLY A 99 7.80 -4.08 -13.35
C GLY A 99 8.83 -3.70 -14.40
N VAL A 100 9.68 -4.63 -14.84
CA VAL A 100 10.69 -4.37 -15.88
C VAL A 100 10.02 -4.07 -17.22
N VAL A 101 8.94 -4.78 -17.55
CA VAL A 101 8.25 -4.64 -18.84
C VAL A 101 7.38 -3.37 -18.90
N LEU A 102 6.64 -3.05 -17.84
CA LEU A 102 5.62 -2.00 -17.88
C LEU A 102 6.03 -0.69 -17.21
N TYR A 103 6.93 -0.72 -16.22
CA TYR A 103 7.33 0.48 -15.47
C TYR A 103 8.80 0.42 -15.00
N PRO A 104 9.76 0.22 -15.93
CA PRO A 104 11.17 0.02 -15.58
C PRO A 104 11.77 1.18 -14.77
N ASN A 105 11.30 2.41 -15.03
CA ASN A 105 11.75 3.62 -14.33
C ASN A 105 11.27 3.72 -12.86
N LYS A 106 10.45 2.78 -12.40
CA LYS A 106 9.93 2.74 -11.02
C LYS A 106 10.55 1.62 -10.18
N ILE A 107 11.38 0.76 -10.77
CA ILE A 107 12.11 -0.25 -10.02
C ILE A 107 13.34 0.40 -9.39
N GLU A 108 13.25 0.61 -8.08
CA GLU A 108 14.36 1.06 -7.28
C GLU A 108 15.34 -0.09 -7.01
N LEU A 109 16.65 0.22 -6.91
CA LEU A 109 17.70 -0.78 -6.77
C LEU A 109 17.58 -1.61 -5.49
N LEU A 110 17.39 -0.94 -4.34
CA LEU A 110 17.36 -1.60 -3.04
C LEU A 110 16.08 -2.41 -2.84
N THR A 111 14.96 -1.84 -3.25
CA THR A 111 13.60 -2.25 -2.89
C THR A 111 12.93 -3.09 -3.97
N GLY A 112 13.44 -3.03 -5.20
CA GLY A 112 13.04 -3.89 -6.31
C GLY A 112 14.05 -5.00 -6.60
N TRP A 113 15.31 -4.67 -6.87
CA TRP A 113 16.28 -5.70 -7.29
C TRP A 113 16.87 -6.48 -6.12
N ILE A 114 17.52 -5.77 -5.19
CA ILE A 114 18.23 -6.41 -4.08
C ILE A 114 17.25 -7.17 -3.19
N HIS A 115 16.09 -6.58 -2.88
CA HIS A 115 15.02 -7.22 -2.14
C HIS A 115 14.59 -8.55 -2.78
N HIS A 116 14.08 -8.52 -4.02
CA HIS A 116 13.52 -9.71 -4.66
C HIS A 116 14.55 -10.81 -4.87
N ILE A 117 15.79 -10.46 -5.27
CA ILE A 117 16.89 -11.43 -5.42
C ILE A 117 17.24 -12.08 -4.07
N THR A 118 17.35 -11.27 -3.01
CA THR A 118 17.67 -11.76 -1.66
C THR A 118 16.59 -12.70 -1.16
N TYR A 119 15.31 -12.35 -1.33
CA TYR A 119 14.21 -13.25 -0.97
C TYR A 119 14.24 -14.54 -1.78
N LEU A 120 14.44 -14.49 -3.11
CA LEU A 120 14.52 -15.71 -3.92
C LEU A 120 15.64 -16.66 -3.45
N GLY A 121 16.81 -16.11 -3.12
CA GLY A 121 17.93 -16.88 -2.57
C GLY A 121 17.60 -17.51 -1.20
N VAL A 122 17.09 -16.70 -0.26
CA VAL A 122 16.73 -17.17 1.08
C VAL A 122 15.60 -18.19 1.06
N LEU A 123 14.61 -18.03 0.18
CA LEU A 123 13.49 -18.98 0.07
C LEU A 123 13.90 -20.29 -0.58
N THR A 124 14.79 -20.24 -1.57
CA THR A 124 15.42 -21.45 -2.14
C THR A 124 16.18 -22.21 -1.06
N TRP A 125 16.98 -21.50 -0.26
CA TRP A 125 17.66 -22.07 0.90
C TRP A 125 16.69 -22.62 1.95
N ALA A 126 15.57 -21.93 2.22
CA ALA A 126 14.56 -22.37 3.17
C ALA A 126 13.83 -23.65 2.71
N ILE A 127 13.53 -23.78 1.42
CA ILE A 127 13.00 -25.03 0.84
C ILE A 127 13.99 -26.17 1.03
N HIS A 128 15.26 -25.94 0.67
CA HIS A 128 16.30 -26.97 0.81
C HIS A 128 16.46 -27.45 2.26
N ASN A 129 16.45 -26.53 3.21
CA ASN A 129 16.66 -26.81 4.64
C ASN A 129 15.36 -27.05 5.42
N GLN A 130 14.20 -27.16 4.75
CA GLN A 130 12.90 -27.41 5.39
C GLN A 130 12.44 -26.31 6.38
N PHE A 131 12.86 -25.07 6.18
CA PHE A 131 12.48 -23.90 7.00
C PHE A 131 11.31 -23.10 6.42
N THR A 132 10.59 -23.64 5.44
CA THR A 132 9.44 -22.98 4.79
C THR A 132 8.34 -22.63 5.78
N ALA A 133 8.11 -23.46 6.80
CA ALA A 133 7.12 -23.16 7.83
C ALA A 133 7.47 -21.90 8.63
N VAL A 134 8.74 -21.71 9.00
CA VAL A 134 9.19 -20.48 9.66
C VAL A 134 8.97 -19.28 8.75
N PHE A 135 9.32 -19.39 7.46
CA PHE A 135 9.03 -18.31 6.51
C PHE A 135 7.54 -17.98 6.42
N ILE A 136 6.66 -18.97 6.29
CA ILE A 136 5.22 -18.74 6.21
C ILE A 136 4.65 -18.15 7.50
N MET A 137 5.15 -18.53 8.67
CA MET A 137 4.82 -17.86 9.93
C MET A 137 5.22 -16.37 9.90
N MET A 138 6.41 -16.08 9.37
CA MET A 138 6.89 -14.72 9.17
C MET A 138 6.14 -13.95 8.07
N CYS A 139 5.33 -14.61 7.22
CA CYS A 139 4.45 -13.88 6.29
C CYS A 139 3.36 -13.06 7.00
N SER A 140 3.16 -13.21 8.32
CA SER A 140 2.37 -12.25 9.11
C SER A 140 2.94 -10.83 9.04
N LEU A 141 4.24 -10.69 8.73
CA LEU A 141 4.90 -9.42 8.45
C LEU A 141 4.40 -8.74 7.17
N GLU A 142 3.67 -9.43 6.30
CA GLU A 142 3.08 -8.88 5.08
C GLU A 142 1.73 -8.19 5.33
N LEU A 143 1.15 -8.27 6.53
CA LEU A 143 -0.09 -7.57 6.86
C LEU A 143 -0.01 -6.03 6.65
N PRO A 144 1.03 -5.31 7.11
CA PRO A 144 1.19 -3.90 6.76
C PRO A 144 1.33 -3.67 5.25
N THR A 145 1.99 -4.58 4.53
CA THR A 145 2.09 -4.53 3.06
C THR A 145 0.73 -4.64 2.41
N PHE A 146 -0.12 -5.55 2.87
CA PHE A 146 -1.50 -5.69 2.40
C PHE A 146 -2.29 -4.38 2.56
N ILE A 147 -2.21 -3.76 3.74
CA ILE A 147 -2.88 -2.47 4.00
C ILE A 147 -2.35 -1.37 3.09
N LEU A 148 -1.03 -1.32 2.87
CA LEU A 148 -0.40 -0.36 1.97
C LEU A 148 -0.81 -0.56 0.51
N ALA A 149 -0.82 -1.81 0.05
CA ALA A 149 -1.22 -2.17 -1.31
C ALA A 149 -2.70 -1.84 -1.54
N LEU A 150 -3.56 -2.17 -0.58
CA LEU A 150 -4.99 -1.84 -0.62
C LEU A 150 -5.21 -0.33 -0.72
N GLY A 151 -4.53 0.46 0.11
CA GLY A 151 -4.57 1.93 0.06
C GLY A 151 -3.94 2.53 -1.21
N SER A 152 -3.03 1.81 -1.86
CA SER A 152 -2.39 2.25 -3.11
C SER A 152 -3.23 1.93 -4.35
N VAL A 153 -3.98 0.83 -4.34
CA VAL A 153 -4.97 0.48 -5.37
C VAL A 153 -6.27 1.28 -5.22
N ARG A 154 -6.65 1.60 -3.97
CA ARG A 154 -7.83 2.39 -3.62
C ARG A 154 -7.48 3.43 -2.57
N SER A 155 -7.25 4.67 -3.00
CA SER A 155 -6.87 5.78 -2.14
C SER A 155 -7.86 6.06 -0.99
N GLN A 156 -9.15 5.77 -1.19
CA GLN A 156 -10.20 5.92 -0.17
C GLN A 156 -10.00 4.98 1.04
N LEU A 157 -9.33 3.83 0.83
CA LEU A 157 -9.04 2.85 1.87
C LEU A 157 -7.71 3.13 2.60
N ARG A 158 -6.95 4.13 2.15
CA ARG A 158 -5.65 4.46 2.75
C ARG A 158 -5.82 5.07 4.13
N ARG A 159 -5.32 4.38 5.16
CA ARG A 159 -5.28 4.84 6.55
C ARG A 159 -3.89 4.63 7.14
N ASP A 160 -3.11 5.72 7.19
CA ASP A 160 -1.70 5.68 7.61
C ASP A 160 -1.52 5.16 9.06
N TYR A 161 -2.48 5.38 9.97
CA TYR A 161 -2.41 4.87 11.34
C TYR A 161 -2.60 3.35 11.44
N ILE A 162 -3.46 2.76 10.60
CA ILE A 162 -3.66 1.30 10.55
C ILE A 162 -2.38 0.65 10.02
N PHE A 163 -1.81 1.21 8.95
CA PHE A 163 -0.50 0.79 8.43
C PHE A 163 0.58 0.87 9.52
N ALA A 164 0.71 2.01 10.21
CA ALA A 164 1.74 2.19 11.23
C ALA A 164 1.59 1.21 12.40
N THR A 165 0.36 1.02 12.87
CA THR A 165 0.05 0.12 14.00
C THR A 165 0.34 -1.33 13.63
N THR A 166 -0.12 -1.77 12.45
CA THR A 166 0.15 -3.13 11.98
C THR A 166 1.63 -3.37 11.69
N PHE A 167 2.35 -2.38 11.16
CA PHE A 167 3.80 -2.45 10.97
C PHE A 167 4.52 -2.63 12.31
N LEU A 168 4.19 -1.81 13.31
CA LEU A 168 4.80 -1.90 14.64
C LEU A 168 4.54 -3.29 15.27
N ILE A 169 3.28 -3.74 15.27
CA ILE A 169 2.90 -5.01 15.90
C ILE A 169 3.58 -6.20 15.20
N THR A 170 3.53 -6.26 13.88
CA THR A 170 4.04 -7.41 13.13
C THR A 170 5.56 -7.30 12.90
N ARG A 171 6.00 -6.29 12.16
CA ARG A 171 7.39 -6.16 11.68
C ARG A 171 8.41 -5.79 12.76
N ILE A 172 7.96 -5.22 13.89
CA ILE A 172 8.85 -4.90 15.01
C ILE A 172 8.63 -5.87 16.17
N LEU A 173 7.45 -5.85 16.80
CA LEU A 173 7.24 -6.60 18.04
C LEU A 173 7.21 -8.11 17.81
N PHE A 174 6.39 -8.59 16.87
CA PHE A 174 6.30 -10.02 16.57
C PHE A 174 7.61 -10.55 15.97
N HIS A 175 8.28 -9.78 15.10
CA HIS A 175 9.57 -10.19 14.57
C HIS A 175 10.64 -10.30 15.67
N ALA A 176 10.74 -9.33 16.58
CA ALA A 176 11.66 -9.41 17.72
C ALA A 176 11.33 -10.60 18.64
N TYR A 177 10.04 -10.89 18.84
CA TYR A 177 9.59 -12.08 19.57
C TYR A 177 10.02 -13.38 18.86
N ALA A 178 9.84 -13.50 17.55
CA ALA A 178 10.28 -14.66 16.78
C ALA A 178 11.81 -14.86 16.84
N ILE A 179 12.59 -13.78 16.81
CA ILE A 179 14.05 -13.84 17.01
C ILE A 179 14.39 -14.37 18.40
N LYS A 180 13.72 -13.88 19.44
CA LYS A 180 13.87 -14.37 20.82
C LYS A 180 13.57 -15.86 20.90
N CYS A 181 12.46 -16.32 20.33
CA CYS A 181 12.10 -17.75 20.29
C CYS A 181 13.17 -18.58 19.57
N ALA A 182 13.67 -18.10 18.42
CA ALA A 182 14.72 -18.78 17.67
C ALA A 182 16.02 -18.85 18.46
N TRP A 183 16.36 -17.80 19.22
CA TRP A 183 17.52 -17.77 20.09
C TRP A 183 17.44 -18.81 21.20
N PHE A 184 16.27 -18.95 21.85
CA PHE A 184 16.08 -19.97 22.88
C PHE A 184 16.12 -21.40 22.33
N MET A 185 15.61 -21.62 21.11
CA MET A 185 15.67 -22.93 20.46
C MET A 185 17.11 -23.33 20.10
N LYS A 186 17.84 -22.44 19.42
CA LYS A 186 19.24 -22.71 19.02
C LYS A 186 19.99 -21.39 18.83
N PRO A 187 20.77 -20.93 19.83
CA PRO A 187 21.61 -19.76 19.70
C PRO A 187 22.52 -19.88 18.48
N TYR A 188 22.67 -18.80 17.71
CA TYR A 188 23.44 -18.78 16.46
C TYR A 188 23.01 -19.81 15.40
N GLY A 189 21.80 -20.37 15.53
CA GLY A 189 21.23 -21.25 14.52
C GLY A 189 20.88 -20.51 13.23
N PRO A 190 20.71 -21.24 12.10
CA PRO A 190 20.39 -20.66 10.80
C PRO A 190 19.14 -19.78 10.82
N VAL A 191 18.10 -20.18 11.58
CA VAL A 191 16.86 -19.42 11.70
C VAL A 191 17.08 -18.08 12.42
N VAL A 192 17.84 -18.07 13.52
CA VAL A 192 18.19 -16.83 14.25
C VAL A 192 18.94 -15.88 13.34
N ILE A 193 19.94 -16.38 12.62
CA ILE A 193 20.76 -15.58 11.71
C ILE A 193 19.88 -14.95 10.62
N ALA A 194 19.02 -15.75 9.98
CA ALA A 194 18.13 -15.27 8.94
C ALA A 194 17.18 -14.18 9.47
N LEU A 195 16.45 -14.43 10.57
CA LEU A 195 15.53 -13.44 11.14
C LEU A 195 16.25 -12.15 11.57
N SER A 196 17.39 -12.29 12.23
CA SER A 196 18.18 -11.15 12.72
C SER A 196 18.75 -10.30 11.58
N ALA A 197 19.08 -10.90 10.43
CA ALA A 197 19.59 -10.16 9.28
C ALA A 197 18.55 -9.20 8.66
N PHE A 198 17.26 -9.57 8.67
CA PHE A 198 16.18 -8.75 8.09
C PHE A 198 15.60 -7.72 9.07
N PHE A 199 15.74 -7.93 10.38
CA PHE A 199 15.17 -7.04 11.38
C PHE A 199 15.62 -5.56 11.28
N PRO A 200 16.92 -5.25 11.09
CA PRO A 200 17.37 -3.86 10.94
C PRO A 200 16.69 -3.11 9.80
N VAL A 201 16.38 -3.80 8.70
CA VAL A 201 15.70 -3.21 7.54
C VAL A 201 14.29 -2.74 7.94
N HIS A 202 13.56 -3.53 8.72
CA HIS A 202 12.24 -3.13 9.21
C HIS A 202 12.31 -1.95 10.17
N CYS A 203 13.30 -1.91 11.07
CA CYS A 203 13.52 -0.77 11.94
C CYS A 203 13.84 0.50 11.14
N PHE A 204 14.70 0.39 10.13
CA PHE A 204 15.05 1.49 9.24
C PHE A 204 13.83 2.04 8.49
N TRP A 205 13.01 1.16 7.91
CA TRP A 205 11.78 1.57 7.22
C TRP A 205 10.76 2.23 8.15
N PHE A 206 10.55 1.67 9.35
CA PHE A 206 9.64 2.27 10.31
C PHE A 206 10.11 3.66 10.74
N TYR A 207 11.41 3.81 11.00
CA TYR A 207 12.02 5.11 11.29
C TYR A 207 11.82 6.12 10.16
N GLY A 208 12.06 5.71 8.91
CA GLY A 208 11.81 6.52 7.72
C GLY A 208 10.35 6.98 7.61
N PHE A 209 9.42 6.07 7.88
CA PHE A 209 7.99 6.36 7.90
C PHE A 209 7.64 7.40 8.98
N ILE A 210 8.12 7.23 10.21
CA ILE A 210 7.86 8.19 11.31
C ILE A 210 8.40 9.59 10.95
N LYS A 211 9.64 9.67 10.44
CA LYS A 211 10.22 10.94 9.95
C LYS A 211 9.35 11.59 8.88
N GLN A 212 8.84 10.81 7.94
CA GLN A 212 7.95 11.32 6.90
C GLN A 212 6.65 11.87 7.49
N GLN A 213 6.03 11.18 8.44
CA GLN A 213 4.80 11.64 9.09
C GLN A 213 5.02 12.95 9.87
N ILE A 214 6.15 13.07 10.58
CA ILE A 214 6.54 14.33 11.25
C ILE A 214 6.66 15.47 10.24
N ARG A 215 7.36 15.25 9.13
CA ARG A 215 7.50 16.25 8.06
C ARG A 215 6.16 16.68 7.47
N LEU A 216 5.26 15.72 7.20
CA LEU A 216 3.93 16.01 6.67
C LEU A 216 3.07 16.77 7.68
N ALA A 217 3.16 16.45 8.98
CA ALA A 217 2.47 17.18 10.03
C ALA A 217 2.95 18.64 10.12
N ALA A 218 4.28 18.86 10.04
CA ALA A 218 4.85 20.20 10.02
C ALA A 218 4.37 21.03 8.81
N LYS A 219 4.35 20.42 7.61
CA LYS A 219 3.84 21.07 6.39
C LYS A 219 2.36 21.46 6.51
N ARG A 220 1.51 20.55 7.01
CA ARG A 220 0.07 20.84 7.26
C ARG A 220 -0.11 22.00 8.22
N LYS A 221 0.70 22.06 9.29
CA LYS A 221 0.67 23.19 10.25
C LYS A 221 1.04 24.51 9.57
N GLN A 222 2.05 24.53 8.69
CA GLN A 222 2.46 25.72 7.95
C GLN A 222 1.41 26.19 6.94
N GLU A 223 0.77 25.26 6.22
CA GLU A 223 -0.33 25.56 5.29
C GLU A 223 -1.53 26.17 6.02
N LEU A 224 -1.89 25.62 7.18
CA LEU A 224 -2.97 26.16 8.03
C LEU A 224 -2.67 27.60 8.50
N LEU A 225 -1.43 27.89 8.89
CA LEU A 225 -1.02 29.24 9.30
C LEU A 225 -1.06 30.23 8.13
N THR A 226 -0.57 29.82 6.96
CA THR A 226 -0.57 30.64 5.74
C THR A 226 -1.99 30.95 5.27
N ASN A 227 -2.89 29.96 5.32
CA ASN A 227 -4.30 30.15 4.97
C ASN A 227 -5.01 31.11 5.94
N LYS A 228 -4.75 30.99 7.25
CA LYS A 228 -5.29 31.94 8.25
C LYS A 228 -4.79 33.37 8.03
N GLN A 229 -3.52 33.56 7.69
CA GLN A 229 -2.96 34.88 7.38
C GLN A 229 -3.59 35.48 6.11
N SER A 230 -3.77 34.67 5.07
CA SER A 230 -4.40 35.10 3.81
C SER A 230 -5.86 35.51 4.01
N GLN A 231 -6.62 34.76 4.82
CA GLN A 231 -7.99 35.13 5.19
C GLN A 231 -8.06 36.45 5.96
N ARG A 232 -7.15 36.68 6.93
CA ARG A 232 -7.07 37.96 7.67
C ARG A 232 -6.72 39.16 6.79
N LYS A 233 -5.87 38.98 5.79
CA LYS A 233 -5.56 40.05 4.82
C LYS A 233 -6.79 40.39 3.96
N ARG A 234 -7.51 39.37 3.49
CA ARG A 234 -8.72 39.55 2.67
C ARG A 234 -9.88 40.21 3.43
N SER A 235 -10.02 39.93 4.72
CA SER A 235 -11.06 40.57 5.56
C SER A 235 -10.75 42.03 5.92
N LYS A 236 -9.48 42.46 5.82
CA LYS A 236 -9.05 43.84 6.10
C LYS A 236 -9.02 44.73 4.85
N GLN A 237 -9.30 44.18 3.67
CA GLN A 237 -9.37 44.96 2.44
C GLN A 237 -10.72 45.71 2.42
N PRO A 238 -10.74 47.06 2.41
CA PRO A 238 -11.98 47.81 2.37
C PRO A 238 -12.75 47.44 1.12
N SER A 239 -14.03 47.11 1.25
CA SER A 239 -14.95 47.00 0.14
C SER A 239 -14.98 48.34 -0.60
N LEU A 240 -14.25 48.45 -1.72
CA LEU A 240 -14.39 49.55 -2.65
C LEU A 240 -15.88 49.63 -3.03
N HIS A 241 -16.49 50.71 -2.57
CA HIS A 241 -17.88 51.06 -2.80
C HIS A 241 -18.15 51.02 -4.31
N ILE A 242 -18.89 50.02 -4.77
CA ILE A 242 -19.50 50.06 -6.10
C ILE A 242 -20.46 51.24 -6.03
N GLN A 243 -20.13 52.34 -6.70
CA GLN A 243 -21.09 53.40 -6.96
C GLN A 243 -22.10 52.85 -7.98
N PRO A 244 -23.42 52.96 -7.73
CA PRO A 244 -24.41 52.68 -8.75
C PRO A 244 -24.28 53.77 -9.83
N ASN A 245 -23.80 53.39 -11.00
CA ASN A 245 -23.79 54.26 -12.16
C ASN A 245 -25.24 54.40 -12.66
N ILE A 246 -25.94 55.45 -12.20
CA ILE A 246 -27.27 55.81 -12.69
C ILE A 246 -27.08 56.28 -14.14
N THR A 247 -27.33 55.38 -15.08
CA THR A 247 -27.45 55.76 -16.49
C THR A 247 -28.86 56.31 -16.69
N SER A 248 -28.95 57.63 -16.79
CA SER A 248 -30.13 58.35 -17.24
C SER A 248 -30.47 57.94 -18.67
N ILE A 249 -31.58 57.21 -18.84
CA ILE A 249 -32.18 56.94 -20.15
C ILE A 249 -33.05 58.16 -20.50
N THR A 250 -32.53 59.02 -21.36
CA THR A 250 -33.31 60.04 -22.05
C THR A 250 -34.08 59.40 -23.19
N THR A 251 -35.39 59.64 -23.20
CA THR A 251 -36.34 59.30 -24.25
C THR A 251 -35.97 59.92 -25.59
N SER A 252 -35.78 59.09 -26.62
CA SER A 252 -36.07 59.48 -28.00
C SER A 252 -36.66 58.29 -28.75
N SER A 253 -37.79 58.56 -29.38
CA SER A 253 -38.59 57.68 -30.22
C SER A 253 -37.81 57.16 -31.43
N LYS A 254 -38.03 55.88 -31.76
CA LYS A 254 -38.41 55.45 -33.12
C LYS A 254 -38.87 53.99 -33.11
N THR A 255 -40.08 53.85 -33.58
CA THR A 255 -40.87 52.65 -33.89
C THR A 255 -40.09 51.66 -34.75
N THR A 256 -40.07 50.38 -34.42
CA THR A 256 -40.25 49.26 -35.39
C THR A 256 -40.68 47.99 -34.64
N ILE A 257 -41.73 47.38 -35.17
CA ILE A 257 -42.50 46.24 -34.70
C ILE A 257 -41.76 44.92 -35.00
N LYS A 258 -41.71 43.97 -34.06
CA LYS A 258 -42.18 42.57 -34.27
C LYS A 258 -42.01 41.62 -33.05
N LYS A 259 -43.16 41.04 -32.67
CA LYS A 259 -43.45 39.67 -32.16
C LYS A 259 -42.86 39.20 -30.81
N THR A 260 -43.71 39.37 -29.79
CA THR A 260 -44.27 38.37 -28.85
C THR A 260 -43.68 36.95 -28.84
N SER A 261 -43.15 36.52 -27.69
CA SER A 261 -43.68 35.35 -26.96
C SER A 261 -43.14 35.28 -25.52
N ILE A 262 -44.11 35.08 -24.64
CA ILE A 262 -44.13 35.02 -23.18
C ILE A 262 -43.37 33.77 -22.66
N LEU A 263 -42.64 33.86 -21.54
CA LEU A 263 -42.97 33.25 -20.22
C LEU A 263 -41.74 33.03 -19.30
N ARG A 264 -41.96 33.42 -18.04
CA ARG A 264 -41.48 32.82 -16.78
C ARG A 264 -40.02 33.01 -16.33
N ASN A 265 -39.84 34.06 -15.52
CA ASN A 265 -38.99 33.99 -14.32
C ASN A 265 -39.54 32.94 -13.35
N ASN A 266 -38.71 31.97 -12.97
CA ASN A 266 -38.90 31.18 -11.76
C ASN A 266 -37.65 31.32 -10.88
N THR A 267 -37.73 32.26 -9.95
CA THR A 267 -36.92 32.30 -8.74
C THR A 267 -37.27 31.07 -7.91
N THR A 268 -36.35 30.11 -7.80
CA THR A 268 -36.41 29.09 -6.74
C THR A 268 -35.15 29.19 -5.90
N ASN A 269 -35.36 29.74 -4.71
CA ASN A 269 -34.51 29.57 -3.56
C ASN A 269 -34.33 28.08 -3.32
N ASN A 270 -33.09 27.59 -3.39
CA ASN A 270 -32.71 26.38 -2.69
C ASN A 270 -31.42 26.66 -1.92
N ALA A 271 -31.63 27.08 -0.68
CA ALA A 271 -30.68 26.93 0.39
C ALA A 271 -30.43 25.42 0.57
N THR A 272 -29.34 24.92 0.00
CA THR A 272 -28.76 23.63 0.35
C THR A 272 -27.37 23.84 0.90
N SER A 273 -27.20 23.35 2.11
CA SER A 273 -25.99 23.28 2.92
C SER A 273 -24.70 23.16 2.09
N LYS A 274 -23.89 24.22 2.10
CA LYS A 274 -22.51 24.27 1.55
C LYS A 274 -21.45 23.88 2.59
N TYR A 275 -21.81 23.05 3.56
CA TYR A 275 -20.88 22.48 4.54
C TYR A 275 -20.68 20.99 4.28
N LEU A 276 -20.00 20.62 3.19
CA LEU A 276 -19.32 19.31 3.01
C LEU A 276 -18.76 19.22 1.57
N SER A 277 -17.75 20.04 1.28
CA SER A 277 -16.82 19.76 0.18
C SER A 277 -15.60 20.67 0.33
N SER A 278 -14.83 20.43 1.39
CA SER A 278 -13.42 20.80 1.33
C SER A 278 -12.80 20.02 0.16
N PRO A 279 -12.16 20.68 -0.82
CA PRO A 279 -11.43 19.98 -1.85
C PRO A 279 -10.35 19.16 -1.15
N THR A 280 -10.42 17.84 -1.30
CA THR A 280 -9.32 16.96 -0.94
C THR A 280 -8.11 17.51 -1.68
N PRO A 281 -7.03 17.95 -0.99
CA PRO A 281 -5.87 18.47 -1.69
C PRO A 281 -5.35 17.37 -2.61
N SER A 282 -5.07 17.75 -3.86
CA SER A 282 -4.44 16.89 -4.86
C SER A 282 -3.10 16.39 -4.32
N PHE A 283 -3.11 15.19 -3.71
CA PHE A 283 -1.93 14.46 -3.30
C PHE A 283 -1.24 13.83 -4.52
N HIS A 284 -0.92 14.67 -5.50
CA HIS A 284 0.10 14.34 -6.48
C HIS A 284 1.47 14.62 -5.85
N GLN A 285 2.38 13.66 -5.97
CA GLN A 285 3.81 13.76 -5.64
C GLN A 285 4.22 13.58 -4.16
N SER A 286 3.71 12.54 -3.50
CA SER A 286 4.60 11.84 -2.56
C SER A 286 5.29 10.72 -3.35
N PRO A 287 6.64 10.65 -3.38
CA PRO A 287 7.32 9.45 -3.84
C PRO A 287 6.67 8.24 -3.18
N PRO A 288 6.56 7.09 -3.87
CA PRO A 288 6.17 5.88 -3.17
C PRO A 288 7.11 5.77 -1.98
N VAL A 289 6.54 5.63 -0.77
CA VAL A 289 7.31 5.02 0.30
C VAL A 289 7.53 3.62 -0.25
N SER A 290 8.71 3.34 -0.80
CA SER A 290 9.08 1.98 -1.13
C SER A 290 9.18 1.27 0.22
N VAL A 291 8.07 0.65 0.63
CA VAL A 291 8.01 -0.27 1.78
C VAL A 291 8.25 -1.71 1.32
N HIS A 292 8.71 -1.84 0.08
CA HIS A 292 9.40 -3.01 -0.44
C HIS A 292 10.88 -2.70 -0.40
#